data_AF-D1CT80-F1
#
_entry.id   AF-D1CT80-F1
#
_cell.length_a   1.000
_cell.length_b   1.000
_cell.length_c   1.000
_cell.angle_alpha   90.00
_cell.angle_beta   90.00
_cell.angle_gamma   90.00
#
_symmetry.space_group_name_H-M   'P 1'
#
loop_
_entity.id
_entity.type
_entity.pdbx_description
1 polymer ?
#
loop_
_entity_poly.entity_id
_entity_poly.type
_entity_poly.pdbx_seq_one_letter_code
_entity_poly.pdbx_strand_id
1 'polypeptide(L)'
;KKSIAHSAAQIESAITWISEQPDEIYLDAKCSQRLPIDLPDPKEAIFHRICVALGASAITREKFGRPSLRIEPAIKDGKKPLTIGRLSHARGWVHVFDEESLPVVVKQLSTASDFVAYLNARSKLLGDGVFVSAEAETDLLARYLWHNRSFPNETEQYVIEPDLWPKVSADVNFRAGQKEDQVSYFWDHLIERVTGRFIDGTLETGNELTV
;
A
#
# COMPACT_ATOMS: atom_id res chain seq x y z
N LYS A 1 11.30 5.39 -19.61
CA LYS A 1 9.89 5.64 -20.04
C LYS A 1 8.95 4.42 -19.97
N LYS A 2 9.38 3.21 -19.61
CA LYS A 2 8.48 2.01 -19.57
C LYS A 2 8.49 1.19 -18.26
N SER A 3 9.17 1.65 -17.20
CA SER A 3 9.34 0.83 -15.98
C SER A 3 7.99 0.45 -15.34
N ILE A 4 7.07 1.40 -15.13
CA ILE A 4 5.76 1.10 -14.52
C ILE A 4 4.86 0.22 -15.39
N ALA A 5 4.85 0.42 -16.71
CA ALA A 5 4.08 -0.43 -17.61
C ALA A 5 4.60 -1.87 -17.63
N HIS A 6 5.93 -2.04 -17.56
CA HIS A 6 6.55 -3.36 -17.46
C HIS A 6 6.24 -4.03 -16.11
N SER A 7 6.35 -3.28 -14.99
CA SER A 7 5.97 -3.79 -13.67
C SER A 7 4.49 -4.18 -13.62
N ALA A 8 3.59 -3.38 -14.21
CA ALA A 8 2.18 -3.73 -14.30
C ALA A 8 1.95 -5.02 -15.11
N ALA A 9 2.66 -5.22 -16.22
CA ALA A 9 2.59 -6.46 -16.98
C ALA A 9 3.09 -7.67 -16.18
N GLN A 10 4.19 -7.53 -15.43
CA GLN A 10 4.69 -8.58 -14.54
C GLN A 10 3.67 -8.96 -13.47
N ILE A 11 2.98 -7.97 -12.89
CA ILE A 11 1.91 -8.21 -11.92
C ILE A 11 0.77 -9.00 -12.55
N GLU A 12 0.34 -8.66 -13.77
CA GLU A 12 -0.73 -9.43 -14.45
C GLU A 12 -0.30 -10.87 -14.75
N SER A 13 0.95 -11.09 -15.14
CA SER A 13 1.49 -12.45 -15.31
C SER A 13 1.49 -13.24 -13.99
N ALA A 14 1.88 -12.60 -12.88
CA ALA A 14 1.85 -13.23 -11.57
C ALA A 14 0.43 -13.58 -11.11
N ILE A 15 -0.53 -12.66 -11.31
CA ILE A 15 -1.95 -12.91 -10.97
C ILE A 15 -2.50 -14.08 -11.80
N THR A 16 -2.16 -14.13 -13.08
CA THR A 16 -2.57 -15.23 -13.97
C THR A 16 -2.02 -16.55 -13.45
N TRP A 17 -0.74 -16.61 -13.09
CA TRP A 17 -0.12 -17.80 -12.51
C TRP A 17 -0.82 -18.25 -11.22
N ILE A 18 -1.02 -17.34 -10.26
CA ILE A 18 -1.68 -17.64 -8.99
C ILE A 18 -3.11 -18.15 -9.20
N SER A 19 -3.81 -17.63 -10.21
CA SER A 19 -5.19 -18.03 -10.51
C SER A 19 -5.28 -19.39 -11.22
N GLU A 20 -4.32 -19.70 -12.10
CA GLU A 20 -4.29 -20.95 -12.86
C GLU A 20 -3.66 -22.11 -12.10
N GLN A 21 -2.70 -21.81 -11.21
CA GLN A 21 -1.90 -22.78 -10.46
C GLN A 21 -1.77 -22.36 -8.97
N PRO A 22 -2.87 -22.28 -8.20
CA PRO A 22 -2.84 -21.81 -6.81
C PRO A 22 -2.03 -22.72 -5.87
N ASP A 23 -1.87 -24.00 -6.24
CA ASP A 23 -1.09 -24.98 -5.47
C ASP A 23 0.43 -24.93 -5.76
N GLU A 24 0.85 -24.22 -6.81
CA GLU A 24 2.24 -24.16 -7.29
C GLU A 24 2.91 -22.83 -6.90
N ILE A 25 2.84 -22.49 -5.61
CA ILE A 25 3.48 -21.31 -5.03
C ILE A 25 4.47 -21.76 -3.97
N TYR A 26 5.70 -21.28 -4.10
CA TYR A 26 6.83 -21.74 -3.32
C TYR A 26 7.56 -20.59 -2.65
N LEU A 27 8.13 -20.86 -1.47
CA LEU A 27 8.92 -19.93 -0.67
C LEU A 27 10.37 -19.81 -1.16
N ASP A 28 10.81 -20.71 -2.05
CA ASP A 28 12.18 -20.78 -2.54
C ASP A 28 12.26 -20.98 -4.05
N ALA A 29 13.38 -20.53 -4.64
CA ALA A 29 13.60 -20.57 -6.09
C ALA A 29 13.77 -21.99 -6.67
N LYS A 30 13.99 -23.01 -5.84
CA LYS A 30 14.07 -24.42 -6.27
C LYS A 30 12.71 -25.13 -6.21
N CYS A 31 11.65 -24.41 -5.82
CA CYS A 31 10.30 -24.95 -5.64
C CYS A 31 10.25 -26.15 -4.69
N SER A 32 11.00 -26.09 -3.59
CA SER A 32 11.09 -27.19 -2.62
C SER A 32 10.14 -27.03 -1.44
N GLN A 33 9.83 -25.80 -1.07
CA GLN A 33 8.96 -25.45 0.06
C GLN A 33 7.72 -24.74 -0.47
N ARG A 34 6.58 -25.43 -0.45
CA ARG A 34 5.29 -24.83 -0.81
C ARG A 34 4.88 -23.78 0.23
N LEU A 35 4.18 -22.73 -0.22
CA LEU A 35 3.55 -21.74 0.63
C LEU A 35 2.60 -22.44 1.62
N PRO A 36 2.78 -22.32 2.95
CA PRO A 36 2.04 -23.10 3.95
C PRO A 36 0.69 -22.46 4.30
N ILE A 37 -0.01 -21.90 3.32
CA ILE A 37 -1.37 -21.37 3.45
C ILE A 37 -2.18 -21.75 2.20
N ASP A 38 -3.45 -22.08 2.42
CA ASP A 38 -4.39 -22.28 1.32
C ASP A 38 -4.84 -20.93 0.78
N LEU A 39 -4.77 -20.76 -0.53
CA LEU A 39 -5.33 -19.59 -1.18
C LEU A 39 -6.85 -19.71 -1.33
N PRO A 40 -7.59 -18.59 -1.25
CA PRO A 40 -9.01 -18.59 -1.57
C PRO A 40 -9.25 -19.00 -3.02
N ASP A 41 -10.49 -19.42 -3.34
CA ASP A 41 -10.92 -19.66 -4.71
C ASP A 41 -10.56 -18.43 -5.58
N PRO A 42 -9.82 -18.59 -6.69
CA PRO A 42 -9.47 -17.49 -7.59
C PRO A 42 -10.66 -16.63 -8.05
N LYS A 43 -11.89 -17.15 -8.01
CA LYS A 43 -13.12 -16.40 -8.32
C LYS A 43 -13.51 -15.39 -7.24
N GLU A 44 -13.17 -15.67 -5.99
CA GLU A 44 -13.46 -14.82 -4.82
C GLU A 44 -12.21 -14.05 -4.35
N ALA A 45 -11.03 -14.40 -4.87
CA ALA A 45 -9.77 -13.77 -4.52
C ALA A 45 -9.68 -12.30 -4.98
N ILE A 46 -9.23 -11.43 -4.08
CA ILE A 46 -8.98 -10.01 -4.38
C ILE A 46 -7.47 -9.78 -4.54
N PHE A 47 -7.05 -9.35 -5.74
CA PHE A 47 -5.66 -9.05 -6.04
C PHE A 47 -5.39 -7.54 -6.03
N HIS A 48 -4.66 -7.07 -5.02
CA HIS A 48 -4.16 -5.69 -4.95
C HIS A 48 -2.85 -5.54 -5.75
N ARG A 49 -2.89 -4.72 -6.81
CA ARG A 49 -1.75 -4.51 -7.71
C ARG A 49 -0.93 -3.32 -7.23
N ILE A 50 0.29 -3.57 -6.76
CA ILE A 50 1.15 -2.52 -6.17
C ILE A 50 2.47 -2.42 -6.96
N CYS A 51 2.79 -1.21 -7.41
CA CYS A 51 4.05 -0.87 -8.08
C CYS A 51 4.79 0.18 -7.24
N VAL A 52 6.10 0.01 -7.09
CA VAL A 52 6.98 0.99 -6.43
C VAL A 52 7.88 1.65 -7.46
N ALA A 53 7.77 2.97 -7.58
CA ALA A 53 8.47 3.80 -8.56
C ALA A 53 9.75 4.39 -7.97
N LEU A 54 10.78 3.57 -7.80
CA LEU A 54 12.06 4.00 -7.18
C LEU A 54 12.73 5.15 -7.95
N GLY A 55 13.19 6.16 -7.20
CA GLY A 55 13.87 7.36 -7.73
C GLY A 55 12.91 8.41 -8.28
N ALA A 56 11.60 8.18 -8.18
CA ALA A 56 10.61 9.13 -8.69
C ALA A 56 10.54 10.39 -7.85
N SER A 57 10.73 10.30 -6.52
CA SER A 57 10.58 11.45 -5.62
C SER A 57 11.64 12.50 -5.87
N ALA A 58 12.91 12.09 -6.05
CA ALA A 58 14.01 12.99 -6.35
C ALA A 58 13.79 13.80 -7.65
N ILE A 59 13.42 13.12 -8.73
CA ILE A 59 13.15 13.76 -10.04
C ILE A 59 11.92 14.65 -9.96
N THR A 60 10.91 14.24 -9.19
CA THR A 60 9.67 14.99 -9.04
C THR A 60 9.91 16.30 -8.28
N ARG A 61 10.75 16.26 -7.24
CA ARG A 61 11.18 17.43 -6.49
C ARG A 61 12.01 18.38 -7.35
N GLU A 62 12.96 17.86 -8.12
CA GLU A 62 13.81 18.65 -9.02
C GLU A 62 12.99 19.36 -10.13
N LYS A 63 12.07 18.65 -10.78
CA LYS A 63 11.37 19.16 -11.97
C LYS A 63 10.09 19.93 -11.68
N PHE A 64 9.40 19.59 -10.60
CA PHE A 64 8.06 20.10 -10.30
C PHE A 64 7.94 20.73 -8.90
N GLY A 65 9.00 20.68 -8.08
CA GLY A 65 8.99 21.27 -6.74
C GLY A 65 8.06 20.59 -5.73
N ARG A 66 7.56 19.38 -6.05
CA ARG A 66 6.64 18.62 -5.19
C ARG A 66 7.33 17.35 -4.64
N PRO A 67 6.91 16.83 -3.48
CA PRO A 67 7.65 15.77 -2.78
C PRO A 67 7.50 14.38 -3.42
N SER A 68 6.38 14.12 -4.11
CA SER A 68 5.97 12.77 -4.51
C SER A 68 5.25 12.79 -5.86
N LEU A 69 5.00 11.61 -6.43
CA LEU A 69 4.19 11.46 -7.63
C LEU A 69 2.77 12.02 -7.42
N ARG A 70 2.33 12.88 -8.34
CA ARG A 70 0.95 13.41 -8.34
C ARG A 70 -0.01 12.31 -8.74
N ILE A 71 -1.20 12.30 -8.15
CA ILE A 71 -2.28 11.38 -8.47
C ILE A 71 -3.35 12.14 -9.23
N GLU A 72 -3.72 11.66 -10.41
CA GLU A 72 -4.72 12.29 -11.28
C GLU A 72 -5.41 11.20 -12.13
N PRO A 73 -6.56 10.66 -11.69
CA PRO A 73 -7.18 9.50 -12.34
C PRO A 73 -7.58 9.70 -13.80
N ALA A 74 -7.87 10.95 -14.17
CA ALA A 74 -8.26 11.33 -15.53
C ALA A 74 -7.12 11.09 -16.55
N ILE A 75 -5.87 11.11 -16.11
CA ILE A 75 -4.71 10.85 -16.96
C ILE A 75 -4.64 9.36 -17.28
N LYS A 76 -4.46 9.05 -18.56
CA LYS A 76 -4.27 7.67 -19.05
C LYS A 76 -2.85 7.45 -19.54
N ASP A 77 -2.31 6.26 -19.27
CA ASP A 77 -1.09 5.72 -19.87
C ASP A 77 0.14 6.65 -19.79
N GLY A 78 0.29 7.34 -18.65
CA GLY A 78 1.47 8.18 -18.40
C GLY A 78 1.65 9.35 -19.38
N LYS A 79 0.56 9.83 -20.00
CA LYS A 79 0.58 11.01 -20.88
C LYS A 79 1.16 12.26 -20.21
N LYS A 80 1.03 12.36 -18.89
CA LYS A 80 1.65 13.40 -18.06
C LYS A 80 2.82 12.80 -17.28
N PRO A 81 4.02 13.39 -17.32
CA PRO A 81 5.19 12.86 -16.61
C PRO A 81 4.96 12.88 -15.09
N LEU A 82 5.54 11.89 -14.40
CA LEU A 82 5.56 11.79 -12.93
C LEU A 82 4.17 11.91 -12.29
N THR A 83 3.13 11.46 -13.01
CA THR A 83 1.74 11.51 -12.59
C THR A 83 1.14 10.11 -12.69
N ILE A 84 0.51 9.66 -11.61
CA ILE A 84 -0.18 8.39 -11.49
C ILE A 84 -1.60 8.57 -12.04
N GLY A 85 -1.95 7.74 -13.00
CA GLY A 85 -3.27 7.71 -13.61
C GLY A 85 -3.66 6.30 -14.01
N ARG A 86 -4.74 6.16 -14.78
CA ARG A 86 -5.22 4.85 -15.24
C ARG A 86 -4.27 4.25 -16.27
N LEU A 87 -3.93 2.98 -16.10
CA LEU A 87 -3.22 2.18 -17.09
C LEU A 87 -4.27 1.40 -17.90
N SER A 88 -4.35 1.63 -19.20
CA SER A 88 -5.35 0.99 -20.07
C SER A 88 -5.11 -0.51 -20.26
N HIS A 89 -3.88 -0.96 -20.04
CA HIS A 89 -3.44 -2.35 -20.27
C HIS A 89 -3.51 -3.22 -19.01
N ALA A 90 -3.83 -2.64 -17.83
CA ALA A 90 -3.95 -3.38 -16.59
C ALA A 90 -5.41 -3.77 -16.33
N ARG A 91 -5.65 -4.96 -15.78
CA ARG A 91 -6.99 -5.42 -15.40
C ARG A 91 -7.34 -4.85 -14.02
N GLY A 92 -7.72 -3.57 -13.99
CA GLY A 92 -8.11 -2.86 -12.76
C GLY A 92 -7.15 -1.74 -12.38
N TRP A 93 -7.25 -1.26 -11.13
CA TRP A 93 -6.40 -0.19 -10.64
C TRP A 93 -5.03 -0.70 -10.23
N VAL A 94 -3.97 -0.01 -10.65
CA VAL A 94 -2.59 -0.27 -10.21
C VAL A 94 -2.18 0.82 -9.24
N HIS A 95 -1.94 0.43 -7.99
CA HIS A 95 -1.45 1.30 -6.94
C HIS A 95 0.03 1.59 -7.16
N VAL A 96 0.34 2.77 -7.67
CA VAL A 96 1.72 3.24 -7.73
C VAL A 96 2.04 4.02 -6.47
N PHE A 97 3.16 3.71 -5.85
CA PHE A 97 3.78 4.46 -4.76
C PHE A 97 5.22 4.81 -5.13
N ASP A 98 5.80 5.79 -4.47
CA ASP A 98 7.23 6.09 -4.56
C ASP A 98 7.95 5.73 -3.24
N GLU A 99 9.27 5.85 -3.26
CA GLU A 99 10.14 5.53 -2.12
C GLU A 99 9.94 6.43 -0.89
N GLU A 100 9.34 7.61 -1.04
CA GLU A 100 9.07 8.52 0.08
C GLU A 100 7.68 8.28 0.69
N SER A 101 6.67 8.00 -0.14
CA SER A 101 5.27 7.85 0.27
C SER A 101 4.96 6.47 0.85
N LEU A 102 5.47 5.38 0.28
CA LEU A 102 5.15 4.03 0.74
C LEU A 102 5.54 3.80 2.21
N PRO A 103 6.74 4.19 2.68
CA PRO A 103 7.09 4.03 4.10
C PRO A 103 6.16 4.80 5.03
N VAL A 104 5.67 5.98 4.63
CA VAL A 104 4.72 6.76 5.43
C VAL A 104 3.38 6.03 5.51
N VAL A 105 2.87 5.53 4.37
CA VAL A 105 1.60 4.79 4.33
C VAL A 105 1.67 3.53 5.19
N VAL A 106 2.69 2.70 5.02
CA VAL A 106 2.84 1.45 5.80
C VAL A 106 3.06 1.74 7.29
N LYS A 107 3.78 2.82 7.63
CA LYS A 107 3.98 3.22 9.03
C LYS A 107 2.69 3.65 9.71
N GLN A 108 1.82 4.39 9.01
CA GLN A 108 0.57 4.89 9.58
C GLN A 108 -0.55 3.84 9.55
N LEU A 109 -0.50 2.90 8.61
CA LEU A 109 -1.43 1.78 8.49
C LEU A 109 -0.73 0.51 8.95
N SER A 110 -0.42 0.45 10.24
CA SER A 110 0.48 -0.54 10.84
C SER A 110 -0.02 -1.99 10.79
N THR A 111 -1.24 -2.24 10.33
CA THR A 111 -1.79 -3.60 10.14
C THR A 111 -2.07 -3.89 8.68
N ALA A 112 -1.97 -5.17 8.29
CA ALA A 112 -2.31 -5.61 6.93
C ALA A 112 -3.76 -5.26 6.57
N SER A 113 -4.70 -5.40 7.53
CA SER A 113 -6.10 -5.05 7.34
C SER A 113 -6.31 -3.56 7.10
N ASP A 114 -5.61 -2.69 7.83
CA ASP A 114 -5.68 -1.23 7.62
C ASP A 114 -5.10 -0.82 6.27
N PHE A 115 -3.98 -1.43 5.88
CA PHE A 115 -3.38 -1.18 4.59
C PHE A 115 -4.31 -1.61 3.44
N VAL A 116 -4.90 -2.81 3.53
CA VAL A 116 -5.87 -3.31 2.55
C VAL A 116 -7.12 -2.42 2.51
N ALA A 117 -7.64 -1.99 3.65
CA ALA A 117 -8.78 -1.08 3.74
C ALA A 117 -8.49 0.25 3.03
N TYR A 118 -7.30 0.80 3.22
CA TYR A 118 -6.85 1.99 2.51
C TYR A 118 -6.76 1.78 1.00
N LEU A 119 -6.19 0.66 0.54
CA LEU A 119 -6.11 0.36 -0.90
C LEU A 119 -7.51 0.22 -1.54
N ASN A 120 -8.46 -0.36 -0.82
CA ASN A 120 -9.86 -0.44 -1.24
C ASN A 120 -10.50 0.95 -1.33
N ALA A 121 -10.37 1.76 -0.27
CA ALA A 121 -10.89 3.12 -0.24
C ALA A 121 -10.26 3.98 -1.35
N ARG A 122 -8.96 3.85 -1.57
CA ARG A 122 -8.22 4.52 -2.64
C ARG A 122 -8.72 4.08 -4.01
N SER A 123 -8.90 2.79 -4.26
CA SER A 123 -9.42 2.29 -5.54
C SER A 123 -10.83 2.82 -5.84
N LYS A 124 -11.69 2.86 -4.82
CA LYS A 124 -13.04 3.40 -4.93
C LYS A 124 -12.99 4.90 -5.26
N LEU A 125 -12.25 5.68 -4.49
CA LEU A 125 -12.09 7.12 -4.71
C LEU A 125 -11.62 7.46 -6.13
N LEU A 126 -10.61 6.74 -6.62
CA LEU A 126 -10.04 6.93 -7.96
C LEU A 126 -10.97 6.38 -9.06
N GLY A 127 -11.97 5.57 -8.69
CA GLY A 127 -13.01 5.01 -9.54
C GLY A 127 -14.26 5.88 -9.68
N ASP A 128 -14.65 6.58 -8.62
CA ASP A 128 -15.90 7.33 -8.49
C ASP A 128 -16.00 8.55 -9.43
N GLY A 129 -14.86 9.02 -9.97
CA GLY A 129 -14.81 10.11 -10.97
C GLY A 129 -14.98 11.52 -10.40
N VAL A 130 -15.23 11.64 -9.09
CA VAL A 130 -15.33 12.91 -8.37
C VAL A 130 -13.94 13.46 -8.02
N PHE A 131 -13.01 12.59 -7.63
CA PHE A 131 -11.66 13.01 -7.27
C PHE A 131 -10.85 13.46 -8.50
N VAL A 132 -10.34 14.69 -8.44
CA VAL A 132 -9.58 15.30 -9.54
C VAL A 132 -8.09 15.00 -9.41
N SER A 133 -7.46 15.43 -8.31
CA SER A 133 -6.03 15.17 -8.09
C SER A 133 -5.56 15.41 -6.66
N ALA A 134 -4.40 14.84 -6.33
CA ALA A 134 -3.59 15.16 -5.15
C ALA A 134 -2.12 15.28 -5.56
N GLU A 135 -1.37 16.23 -5.01
CA GLU A 135 0.05 16.42 -5.38
C GLU A 135 0.98 15.33 -4.81
N ALA A 136 0.58 14.67 -3.72
CA ALA A 136 1.32 13.57 -3.11
C ALA A 136 0.37 12.51 -2.52
N GLU A 137 0.83 11.26 -2.47
CA GLU A 137 0.11 10.17 -1.80
C GLU A 137 -0.01 10.42 -0.28
N THR A 138 0.97 11.09 0.32
CA THR A 138 0.93 11.45 1.74
C THR A 138 -0.23 12.38 2.06
N ASP A 139 -0.60 13.29 1.15
CA ASP A 139 -1.75 14.18 1.34
C ASP A 139 -3.08 13.42 1.22
N LEU A 140 -3.13 12.42 0.33
CA LEU A 140 -4.26 11.51 0.24
C LEU A 140 -4.44 10.70 1.53
N LEU A 141 -3.34 10.17 2.07
CA LEU A 141 -3.33 9.48 3.37
C LEU A 141 -3.76 10.42 4.50
N ALA A 142 -3.29 11.67 4.51
CA ALA A 142 -3.66 12.66 5.52
C ALA A 142 -5.17 12.89 5.55
N ARG A 143 -5.79 13.09 4.38
CA ARG A 143 -7.25 13.25 4.24
C ARG A 143 -7.98 11.98 4.71
N TYR A 144 -7.48 10.80 4.35
CA TYR A 144 -8.07 9.53 4.78
C TYR A 144 -8.08 9.38 6.31
N LEU A 145 -6.95 9.65 6.95
CA LEU A 145 -6.80 9.54 8.41
C LEU A 145 -7.63 10.61 9.15
N TRP A 146 -7.67 11.85 8.62
CA TRP A 146 -8.45 12.93 9.20
C TRP A 146 -9.95 12.65 9.23
N HIS A 147 -10.45 11.90 8.25
CA HIS A 147 -11.85 11.50 8.14
C HIS A 147 -12.09 10.07 8.67
N ASN A 148 -11.43 9.73 9.78
CA ASN A 148 -11.61 8.46 10.49
C ASN A 148 -11.45 7.24 9.56
N ARG A 149 -10.35 7.20 8.79
CA ARG A 149 -10.03 6.11 7.86
C ARG A 149 -11.09 5.93 6.76
N SER A 150 -11.62 7.03 6.25
CA SER A 150 -12.56 7.04 5.13
C SER A 150 -12.35 8.27 4.25
N PHE A 151 -12.74 8.18 2.97
CA PHE A 151 -12.84 9.37 2.14
C PHE A 151 -14.28 9.91 2.21
N PRO A 152 -14.47 11.24 2.36
CA PRO A 152 -15.80 11.81 2.34
C PRO A 152 -16.45 11.57 0.98
N ASN A 153 -17.75 11.25 1.00
CA ASN A 153 -18.55 11.15 -0.22
C ASN A 153 -18.89 12.56 -0.71
N GLU A 154 -17.93 13.20 -1.38
CA GLU A 154 -18.16 14.48 -2.04
C GLU A 154 -19.01 14.24 -3.30
N THR A 155 -19.98 15.11 -3.55
CA THR A 155 -20.80 15.08 -4.78
C THR A 155 -20.20 15.92 -5.90
N GLU A 156 -19.29 16.83 -5.56
CA GLU A 156 -18.64 17.75 -6.49
C GLU A 156 -17.17 17.41 -6.65
N GLN A 157 -16.62 17.74 -7.83
CA GLN A 157 -15.22 17.48 -8.13
C GLN A 157 -14.30 18.24 -7.17
N TYR A 158 -13.37 17.52 -6.55
CA TYR A 158 -12.46 18.12 -5.57
C TYR A 158 -11.00 17.71 -5.78
N VAL A 159 -10.11 18.61 -5.36
CA VAL A 159 -8.66 18.44 -5.33
C VAL A 159 -8.23 18.43 -3.87
N ILE A 160 -7.32 17.52 -3.51
CA ILE A 160 -6.72 17.54 -2.17
C ILE A 160 -5.63 18.61 -2.15
N GLU A 161 -5.70 19.47 -1.13
CA GLU A 161 -4.71 20.52 -0.92
C GLU A 161 -3.29 19.95 -0.78
N PRO A 162 -2.28 20.58 -1.39
CA PRO A 162 -0.90 20.20 -1.18
C PRO A 162 -0.47 20.46 0.27
N ASP A 163 0.50 19.69 0.73
CA ASP A 163 1.12 19.82 2.06
C ASP A 163 0.11 19.64 3.21
N LEU A 164 -0.90 18.78 3.00
CA LEU A 164 -1.84 18.39 4.05
C LEU A 164 -1.17 17.49 5.08
N TRP A 165 -0.27 16.58 4.65
CA TRP A 165 0.42 15.68 5.58
C TRP A 165 1.26 16.38 6.65
N PRO A 166 2.10 17.39 6.32
CA PRO A 166 2.79 18.20 7.34
C PRO A 166 1.84 18.84 8.36
N LYS A 167 0.67 19.32 7.93
CA LYS A 167 -0.34 19.93 8.83
C LYS A 167 -0.92 18.88 9.78
N VAL A 168 -1.36 17.74 9.26
CA VAL A 168 -1.96 16.65 10.05
C VAL A 168 -0.95 16.02 11.00
N SER A 169 0.26 15.73 10.53
CA SER A 169 1.32 15.13 11.34
C SER A 169 1.87 16.07 12.43
N ALA A 170 1.65 17.37 12.32
CA ALA A 170 1.97 18.36 13.35
C ALA A 170 0.86 18.55 14.38
N ASP A 171 -0.38 18.15 14.08
CA ASP A 171 -1.54 18.35 14.96
C ASP A 171 -1.38 17.59 16.29
N VAL A 172 -1.76 18.26 17.38
CA VAL A 172 -1.59 17.74 18.74
C VAL A 172 -2.50 16.56 19.00
N ASN A 173 -3.75 16.59 18.51
CA ASN A 173 -4.71 15.51 18.71
C ASN A 173 -4.29 14.27 17.93
N PHE A 174 -3.83 14.45 16.69
CA PHE A 174 -3.33 13.35 15.87
C PHE A 174 -2.11 12.67 16.50
N ARG A 175 -1.18 13.44 17.08
CA ARG A 175 -0.03 12.91 17.82
C ARG A 175 -0.42 12.24 19.14
N ALA A 176 -1.46 12.74 19.81
CA ALA A 176 -1.97 12.10 21.03
C ALA A 176 -2.54 10.71 20.72
N GLY A 177 -3.36 10.59 19.66
CA GLY A 177 -3.87 9.28 19.20
C GLY A 177 -2.75 8.31 18.85
N GLN A 178 -1.75 8.75 18.09
CA GLN A 178 -0.57 7.91 17.78
C GLN A 178 0.19 7.44 19.03
N LYS A 179 0.22 8.23 20.11
CA LYS A 179 0.88 7.81 21.37
C LYS A 179 0.05 6.77 22.12
N GLU A 180 -1.27 6.85 22.06
CA GLU A 180 -2.15 5.83 22.62
C GLU A 180 -1.98 4.50 21.87
N ASP A 181 -1.86 4.56 20.54
CA ASP A 181 -1.59 3.40 19.69
C ASP A 181 -0.22 2.76 19.96
N GLN A 182 0.77 3.49 20.49
CA GLN A 182 2.09 2.92 20.81
C GLN A 182 2.04 1.81 21.88
N VAL A 183 0.98 1.75 22.68
CA VAL A 183 0.81 0.70 23.69
C VAL A 183 0.67 -0.68 23.03
N SER A 184 0.10 -0.76 21.82
CA SER A 184 -0.01 -2.03 21.08
C SER A 184 1.32 -2.48 20.46
N TYR A 185 2.26 -1.56 20.21
CA TYR A 185 3.56 -1.88 19.60
C TYR A 185 4.43 -2.79 20.47
N PHE A 186 4.22 -2.77 21.79
CA PHE A 186 4.85 -3.75 22.67
C PHE A 186 4.47 -5.19 22.27
N TRP A 187 3.19 -5.42 21.99
CA TRP A 187 2.69 -6.72 21.56
C TRP A 187 3.19 -7.09 20.18
N ASP A 188 3.22 -6.14 19.24
CA ASP A 188 3.77 -6.38 17.91
C ASP A 188 5.23 -6.82 17.98
N HIS A 189 6.07 -6.12 18.74
CA HIS A 189 7.48 -6.50 18.91
C HIS A 189 7.66 -7.87 19.58
N LEU A 190 6.78 -8.22 20.52
CA LEU A 190 6.80 -9.55 21.14
C LEU A 190 6.44 -10.62 20.12
N ILE A 191 5.37 -10.43 19.35
CA ILE A 191 4.92 -11.34 18.28
C ILE A 191 6.02 -11.51 17.24
N GLU A 192 6.64 -10.42 16.80
CA GLU A 192 7.66 -10.44 15.76
C GLU A 192 8.94 -11.15 16.24
N ARG A 193 9.34 -10.95 17.51
CA ARG A 193 10.44 -11.68 18.13
C ARG A 193 10.16 -13.18 18.28
N VAL A 194 8.94 -13.55 18.68
CA VAL A 194 8.53 -14.96 18.83
C VAL A 194 8.42 -15.63 17.46
N THR A 195 7.76 -15.00 16.51
CA THR A 195 7.58 -15.49 15.14
C THR A 195 8.92 -15.63 14.42
N GLY A 196 9.83 -14.65 14.56
CA GLY A 196 11.19 -14.74 14.01
C GLY A 196 11.95 -15.95 14.56
N ARG A 197 11.94 -16.15 15.89
CA ARG A 197 12.57 -17.33 16.51
C ARG A 197 11.92 -18.65 16.09
N PHE A 198 10.61 -18.67 15.89
CA PHE A 198 9.90 -19.84 15.39
C PHE A 198 10.32 -20.19 13.96
N ILE A 199 10.37 -19.20 13.06
CA ILE A 199 10.82 -19.38 11.67
C ILE A 199 12.29 -19.82 11.62
N ASP A 200 13.14 -19.24 12.44
CA ASP A 200 14.57 -19.58 12.53
C ASP A 200 14.82 -20.93 13.24
N GLY A 201 13.79 -21.57 13.80
CA GLY A 201 13.91 -22.82 14.55
C GLY A 201 14.69 -22.68 15.88
N THR A 202 14.85 -21.46 16.39
CA THR A 202 15.58 -21.13 17.63
C THR A 202 14.66 -20.86 18.82
N LEU A 203 13.37 -21.15 18.66
CA LEU A 203 12.39 -21.01 19.73
C LEU A 203 12.60 -22.09 20.79
N GLU A 204 13.22 -21.71 21.90
CA GLU A 204 13.29 -22.56 23.10
C GLU A 204 11.92 -22.58 23.78
N THR A 205 11.22 -23.71 23.70
CA THR A 205 10.03 -23.96 24.53
C THR A 205 10.50 -24.29 25.94
N GLY A 206 10.01 -23.56 26.94
CA GLY A 206 10.35 -23.81 28.33
C GLY A 206 10.06 -25.26 28.72
N ASN A 207 10.95 -25.85 29.53
CA ASN A 207 10.83 -27.19 30.10
C ASN A 207 9.37 -27.49 30.49
N GLU A 208 8.86 -28.63 30.03
CA GLU A 208 7.62 -29.19 30.53
C GLU A 208 7.66 -29.13 32.06
N LEU A 209 6.79 -28.30 32.65
CA LEU A 209 6.56 -28.34 34.09
C LEU A 209 5.90 -29.68 34.38
N THR A 210 6.75 -30.67 34.62
CA THR A 210 6.39 -31.92 35.29
C THR A 210 6.05 -31.55 36.72
N VAL A 211 4.78 -31.16 36.94
CA VAL A 211 4.16 -31.10 38.27
C VAL A 211 3.54 -32.45 38.56
#